data_AF-A0A414LYM4-F1
#
_entry.id   AF-A0A414LYM4-F1
#
_cell.length_a   1.000
_cell.length_b   1.000
_cell.length_c   1.000
_cell.angle_alpha   90.00
_cell.angle_beta   90.00
_cell.angle_gamma   90.00
#
_symmetry.space_group_name_H-M   'P 1'
#
loop_
_entity.id
_entity.type
_entity.pdbx_description
1 polymer ?
#
loop_
_entity_poly.entity_id
_entity_poly.type
_entity_poly.pdbx_seq_one_letter_code
_entity_poly.pdbx_strand_id
1 'polypeptide(L)'
;MEKYEEVAASRFDDWEVLSKGENRRKACSIHLGGVYIECLLKGMLCSQCSVAEGTTESQWIVNGDSYRRPGHGLKLSLYTSYLSDVYDDMSDETQEALEYLDAPEEIGYIDYRYICEDDIDEQVFEKWMEKFIIVFEYLEHKKCEV
;
A
#
# COMPACT_ATOMS: atom_id res chain seq x y z
N MET A 1 -2.30 16.55 -9.40
CA MET A 1 -2.07 15.50 -8.38
C MET A 1 -3.14 14.43 -8.47
N GLU A 2 -2.75 13.16 -8.41
CA GLU A 2 -3.67 12.02 -8.42
C GLU A 2 -4.54 12.02 -7.16
N LYS A 3 -5.76 11.49 -7.30
CA LYS A 3 -6.74 11.44 -6.23
C LYS A 3 -6.55 10.18 -5.39
N TYR A 4 -5.45 10.10 -4.65
CA TYR A 4 -5.01 8.87 -3.99
C TYR A 4 -6.04 8.25 -3.05
N GLU A 5 -6.81 9.05 -2.31
CA GLU A 5 -7.89 8.54 -1.45
C GLU A 5 -9.03 7.89 -2.25
N GLU A 6 -9.49 8.54 -3.34
CA GLU A 6 -10.53 7.98 -4.22
C GLU A 6 -10.02 6.71 -4.93
N VAL A 7 -8.75 6.69 -5.33
CA VAL A 7 -8.12 5.52 -5.94
C VAL A 7 -7.99 4.38 -4.92
N ALA A 8 -7.60 4.67 -3.67
CA ALA A 8 -7.54 3.67 -2.61
C ALA A 8 -8.91 3.02 -2.42
N ALA A 9 -9.97 3.80 -2.23
CA ALA A 9 -11.33 3.26 -2.08
C ALA A 9 -11.72 2.35 -3.26
N SER A 10 -11.45 2.78 -4.50
CA SER A 10 -11.74 1.96 -5.67
C SER A 10 -10.92 0.66 -5.74
N ARG A 11 -9.66 0.66 -5.29
CA ARG A 11 -8.83 -0.55 -5.24
C ARG A 11 -9.25 -1.51 -4.13
N PHE A 12 -9.76 -0.97 -3.02
CA PHE A 12 -10.37 -1.78 -1.97
C PHE A 12 -11.61 -2.51 -2.48
N ASP A 13 -12.52 -1.81 -3.18
CA ASP A 13 -13.70 -2.42 -3.79
C ASP A 13 -13.33 -3.56 -4.75
N ASP A 14 -12.31 -3.35 -5.59
CA ASP A 14 -11.81 -4.39 -6.50
C ASP A 14 -11.27 -5.60 -5.72
N TRP A 15 -10.46 -5.34 -4.68
CA TRP A 15 -9.87 -6.38 -3.84
C TRP A 15 -10.93 -7.19 -3.06
N GLU A 16 -11.99 -6.56 -2.56
CA GLU A 16 -13.06 -7.26 -1.85
C GLU A 16 -13.76 -8.30 -2.73
N VAL A 17 -13.97 -7.99 -4.00
CA VAL A 17 -14.58 -8.92 -4.98
C VAL A 17 -13.63 -10.06 -5.33
N LEU A 18 -12.33 -9.77 -5.44
CA LEU A 18 -11.33 -10.71 -5.96
C LEU A 18 -10.64 -11.55 -4.90
N SER A 19 -10.73 -11.17 -3.62
CA SER A 19 -10.07 -11.89 -2.52
C SER A 19 -10.86 -13.08 -1.98
N LYS A 20 -12.16 -13.18 -2.32
CA LYS A 20 -13.09 -14.11 -1.67
C LYS A 20 -14.02 -14.80 -2.69
N GLY A 21 -14.60 -15.92 -2.25
CA GLY A 21 -15.67 -16.62 -2.97
C GLY A 21 -15.24 -17.24 -4.30
N GLU A 22 -16.21 -17.42 -5.21
CA GLU A 22 -15.99 -18.06 -6.51
C GLU A 22 -15.14 -17.23 -7.48
N ASN A 23 -15.02 -15.92 -7.23
CA ASN A 23 -14.22 -14.99 -8.03
C ASN A 23 -12.80 -14.83 -7.50
N ARG A 24 -12.35 -15.70 -6.59
CA ARG A 24 -11.04 -15.55 -5.94
C ARG A 24 -9.91 -15.61 -6.96
N ARG A 25 -9.14 -14.52 -7.06
CA ARG A 25 -7.95 -14.36 -7.92
C ARG A 25 -6.78 -13.92 -7.06
N LYS A 26 -5.97 -14.87 -6.61
CA LYS A 26 -4.82 -14.68 -5.71
C LYS A 26 -3.84 -13.65 -6.26
N ALA A 27 -3.44 -13.77 -7.53
CA ALA A 27 -2.46 -12.86 -8.14
C ALA A 27 -2.97 -11.42 -8.14
N CYS A 28 -4.23 -11.27 -8.55
CA CYS A 28 -4.87 -9.97 -8.64
C CYS A 28 -5.16 -9.37 -7.25
N SER A 29 -5.51 -10.20 -6.27
CA SER A 29 -5.73 -9.79 -4.88
C SER A 29 -4.45 -9.27 -4.24
N ILE A 30 -3.34 -9.99 -4.38
CA ILE A 30 -2.02 -9.54 -3.88
C ILE A 30 -1.65 -8.20 -4.52
N HIS A 31 -1.80 -8.11 -5.84
CA HIS A 31 -1.50 -6.89 -6.57
C HIS A 31 -2.35 -5.71 -6.12
N LEU A 32 -3.67 -5.82 -6.20
CA LEU A 32 -4.58 -4.70 -5.95
C LEU A 32 -4.65 -4.34 -4.46
N GLY A 33 -4.50 -5.32 -3.56
CA GLY A 33 -4.40 -5.03 -2.13
C GLY A 33 -3.10 -4.30 -1.79
N GLY A 34 -1.97 -4.65 -2.40
CA GLY A 34 -0.74 -3.86 -2.26
C GLY A 34 -0.90 -2.43 -2.82
N VAL A 35 -1.54 -2.28 -3.99
CA VAL A 35 -1.85 -0.95 -4.56
C VAL A 35 -2.77 -0.16 -3.63
N TYR A 36 -3.74 -0.81 -2.98
CA TYR A 36 -4.61 -0.19 -2.00
C TYR A 36 -3.81 0.41 -0.84
N ILE A 37 -2.93 -0.37 -0.20
CA ILE A 37 -2.10 0.12 0.91
C ILE A 37 -1.19 1.26 0.46
N GLU A 38 -0.59 1.16 -0.73
CA GLU A 38 0.21 2.26 -1.29
C GLU A 38 -0.61 3.55 -1.47
N CYS A 39 -1.80 3.44 -2.06
CA CYS A 39 -2.65 4.60 -2.29
C CYS A 39 -3.14 5.20 -0.98
N LEU A 40 -3.41 4.38 0.03
CA LEU A 40 -3.78 4.83 1.37
C LEU A 40 -2.65 5.63 2.00
N LEU A 41 -1.41 5.12 2.00
CA LEU A 41 -0.24 5.84 2.52
C LEU A 41 0.02 7.16 1.78
N LYS A 42 -0.10 7.17 0.43
CA LYS A 42 0.02 8.39 -0.37
C LYS A 42 -1.09 9.39 -0.05
N GLY A 43 -2.32 8.91 0.19
CA GLY A 43 -3.46 9.71 0.62
C GLY A 43 -3.20 10.38 1.96
N MET A 44 -2.78 9.60 2.97
CA MET A 44 -2.41 10.11 4.29
C MET A 44 -1.28 11.15 4.21
N LEU A 45 -0.28 10.94 3.35
CA LEU A 45 0.76 11.94 3.12
C LEU A 45 0.20 13.24 2.54
N CYS A 46 -0.71 13.15 1.56
CA CYS A 46 -1.35 14.31 0.94
C CYS A 46 -2.31 15.05 1.90
N SER A 47 -2.89 14.35 2.88
CA SER A 47 -3.78 14.98 3.87
C SER A 47 -3.01 15.66 5.01
N GLN A 48 -1.86 15.11 5.41
CA GLN A 48 -1.04 15.63 6.51
C GLN A 48 0.02 16.65 6.08
N CYS A 49 0.44 16.62 4.80
CA CYS A 49 1.47 17.50 4.27
C CYS A 49 0.97 18.36 3.11
N SER A 50 1.63 19.51 2.92
CA SER A 50 1.48 20.29 1.70
C SER A 50 2.26 19.62 0.58
N VAL A 51 1.59 18.80 -0.23
CA VAL A 51 2.18 18.15 -1.42
C VAL A 51 1.81 18.95 -2.66
N ALA A 52 2.80 19.21 -3.53
CA ALA A 52 2.60 19.80 -4.86
C ALA A 52 3.43 19.07 -5.93
N GLU A 53 3.06 19.26 -7.20
CA GLU A 53 3.90 18.81 -8.31
C GLU A 53 5.15 19.69 -8.42
N GLY A 54 6.30 19.04 -8.66
CA GLY A 54 7.56 19.73 -8.91
C GLY A 54 7.65 20.32 -10.30
N THR A 55 8.86 20.74 -10.70
CA THR A 55 9.10 21.30 -12.04
C THR A 55 9.03 20.22 -13.13
N THR A 56 9.14 18.95 -12.75
CA THR A 56 8.96 17.78 -13.61
C THR A 56 7.92 16.82 -13.04
N GLU A 57 7.26 16.04 -13.89
CA GLU A 57 6.26 15.03 -13.50
C GLU A 57 6.80 13.93 -12.57
N SER A 58 8.14 13.79 -12.53
CA SER A 58 8.88 12.85 -11.70
C SER A 58 9.24 13.38 -10.31
N GLN A 59 8.73 14.55 -9.93
CA GLN A 59 9.12 15.24 -8.70
C GLN A 59 7.89 15.68 -7.90
N TRP A 60 7.95 15.50 -6.58
CA TRP A 60 7.00 16.07 -5.62
C TRP A 60 7.70 17.12 -4.78
N ILE A 61 6.95 18.15 -4.39
CA ILE A 61 7.35 19.11 -3.37
C ILE A 61 6.50 18.80 -2.12
N VAL A 62 7.14 18.40 -1.02
CA VAL A 62 6.48 18.05 0.24
C VAL A 62 6.93 19.02 1.31
N ASN A 63 6.00 19.83 1.84
CA ASN A 63 6.29 20.90 2.82
C ASN A 63 7.41 21.87 2.38
N GLY A 64 7.57 22.06 1.06
CA GLY A 64 8.58 22.94 0.47
C GLY A 64 9.87 22.23 0.04
N ASP A 65 10.07 20.97 0.46
CA ASP A 65 11.24 20.17 0.12
C ASP A 65 11.00 19.32 -1.13
N SER A 66 12.03 19.17 -1.95
CA SER A 66 11.96 18.45 -3.22
C SER A 66 12.30 16.98 -3.07
N TYR A 67 11.40 16.11 -3.52
CA TYR A 67 11.59 14.66 -3.55
C TYR A 67 11.35 14.11 -4.96
N ARG A 68 12.04 13.01 -5.28
CA ARG A 68 11.62 12.17 -6.40
C ARG A 68 10.21 11.66 -6.07
N ARG A 69 9.30 11.76 -7.04
CA ARG A 69 7.95 11.22 -6.92
C ARG A 69 8.06 9.76 -6.47
N PRO A 70 7.41 9.38 -5.34
CA PRO A 70 7.50 8.03 -4.83
C PRO A 70 6.97 7.06 -5.89
N GLY A 71 7.79 6.05 -6.18
CA GLY A 71 7.44 4.96 -7.08
C GLY A 71 6.45 4.02 -6.42
N HIS A 72 6.67 2.72 -6.66
CA HIS A 72 5.95 1.69 -5.93
C HIS A 72 6.77 1.23 -4.73
N GLY A 73 6.13 1.14 -3.58
CA GLY A 73 6.76 0.69 -2.35
C GLY A 73 6.00 1.13 -1.11
N LEU A 74 5.87 0.25 -0.12
CA LEU A 74 5.11 0.51 1.10
C LEU A 74 5.99 1.11 2.23
N LYS A 75 7.31 0.97 2.13
CA LYS A 75 8.28 1.47 3.13
C LYS A 75 9.29 2.45 2.52
N LEU A 76 8.78 3.51 1.89
CA LEU A 76 9.64 4.56 1.36
C LEU A 76 10.08 5.51 2.49
N SER A 77 11.33 5.97 2.43
CA SER A 77 11.89 6.92 3.41
C SER A 77 11.01 8.16 3.57
N LEU A 78 10.38 8.59 2.47
CA LEU A 78 9.42 9.69 2.45
C LEU A 78 8.26 9.46 3.43
N TYR A 79 7.68 8.27 3.46
CA TYR A 79 6.56 7.97 4.35
C TYR A 79 7.01 7.93 5.79
N THR A 80 8.11 7.24 6.09
CA THR A 80 8.64 7.16 7.45
C THR A 80 9.05 8.53 8.02
N SER A 81 9.39 9.50 7.17
CA SER A 81 9.78 10.84 7.62
C SER A 81 8.59 11.79 7.85
N TYR A 82 7.50 11.64 7.10
CA TYR A 82 6.37 12.58 7.16
C TYR A 82 5.10 11.98 7.77
N LEU A 83 5.05 10.67 7.97
CA LEU A 83 3.98 9.95 8.64
C LEU A 83 4.51 9.33 9.95
N SER A 84 5.31 10.07 10.73
CA SER A 84 5.93 9.57 11.96
C SER A 84 4.90 8.94 12.90
N ASP A 85 3.73 9.55 13.05
CA ASP A 85 2.65 9.05 13.92
C ASP A 85 2.07 7.70 13.46
N VAL A 86 2.29 7.33 12.19
CA VAL A 86 1.92 6.02 11.62
C VAL A 86 3.03 4.99 11.77
N TYR A 87 4.31 5.40 11.76
CA TYR A 87 5.42 4.44 11.81
C TYR A 87 6.00 4.26 13.21
N ASP A 88 5.98 5.30 14.05
CA ASP A 88 6.50 5.27 15.42
C ASP A 88 5.59 4.44 16.35
N ASP A 89 4.28 4.44 16.09
CA ASP A 89 3.29 3.64 16.83
C ASP A 89 3.10 2.23 16.23
N MET A 90 3.80 1.91 15.13
CA MET A 90 3.65 0.63 14.46
C MET A 90 4.31 -0.46 15.30
N SER A 91 3.56 -1.52 15.61
CA SER A 91 4.14 -2.68 16.30
C SER A 91 5.13 -3.42 15.39
N ASP A 92 6.08 -4.16 15.99
CA ASP A 92 7.00 -5.01 15.23
C ASP A 92 6.26 -5.98 14.30
N GLU A 93 5.15 -6.57 14.76
CA GLU A 93 4.30 -7.46 13.96
C GLU A 93 3.68 -6.75 12.75
N THR A 94 3.16 -5.54 12.93
CA THR A 94 2.59 -4.73 11.85
C THR A 94 3.67 -4.31 10.85
N GLN A 95 4.87 -3.99 11.34
CA GLN A 95 6.00 -3.63 10.49
C GLN A 95 6.47 -4.83 9.65
N GLU A 96 6.62 -6.01 10.26
CA GLU A 96 6.94 -7.26 9.55
C GLU A 96 5.86 -7.60 8.52
N ALA A 97 4.59 -7.40 8.87
CA ALA A 97 3.47 -7.58 7.95
C ALA A 97 3.59 -6.62 6.76
N LEU A 98 3.85 -5.33 6.98
CA LEU A 98 4.01 -4.33 5.92
C LEU A 98 5.18 -4.67 4.99
N GLU A 99 6.31 -5.10 5.54
CA GLU A 99 7.47 -5.56 4.76
C GLU A 99 7.12 -6.77 3.90
N TYR A 100 6.38 -7.73 4.46
CA TYR A 100 5.92 -8.89 3.70
C TYR A 100 4.91 -8.52 2.60
N LEU A 101 4.06 -7.51 2.80
CA LEU A 101 3.12 -7.05 1.77
C LEU A 101 3.82 -6.34 0.61
N ASP A 102 4.94 -5.67 0.86
CA ASP A 102 5.70 -4.96 -0.19
C ASP A 102 6.30 -5.95 -1.20
N ALA A 103 6.83 -7.07 -0.70
CA ALA A 103 7.45 -8.11 -1.52
C ALA A 103 7.15 -9.53 -0.98
N PRO A 104 5.91 -10.03 -1.11
CA PRO A 104 5.58 -11.38 -0.66
C PRO A 104 6.38 -12.42 -1.45
N GLU A 105 7.04 -13.31 -0.70
CA GLU A 105 7.97 -14.32 -1.26
C GLU A 105 9.03 -13.67 -2.19
N GLU A 106 9.54 -12.51 -1.78
CA GLU A 106 10.57 -11.73 -2.48
C GLU A 106 10.13 -11.17 -3.84
N ILE A 107 8.83 -11.27 -4.18
CA ILE A 107 8.27 -10.72 -5.39
C ILE A 107 7.46 -9.46 -5.05
N GLY A 108 7.82 -8.32 -5.64
CA GLY A 108 7.10 -7.07 -5.41
C GLY A 108 5.62 -7.20 -5.74
N TYR A 109 4.73 -6.66 -4.91
CA TYR A 109 3.28 -6.77 -5.09
C TYR A 109 2.80 -6.25 -6.47
N ILE A 110 3.55 -5.32 -7.08
CA ILE A 110 3.30 -4.83 -8.45
C ILE A 110 3.52 -5.92 -9.50
N ASP A 111 4.52 -6.77 -9.31
CA ASP A 111 4.93 -7.79 -10.28
C ASP A 111 3.97 -8.98 -10.33
N TYR A 112 3.12 -9.15 -9.31
CA TYR A 112 2.04 -10.14 -9.31
C TYR A 112 1.05 -9.98 -10.46
N ARG A 113 0.98 -8.80 -11.11
CA ARG A 113 0.22 -8.61 -12.36
C ARG A 113 0.73 -9.44 -13.53
N TYR A 114 1.93 -9.99 -13.43
CA TYR A 114 2.56 -10.85 -14.45
C TYR A 114 2.71 -12.30 -14.00
N ILE A 115 2.23 -12.65 -12.81
CA ILE A 115 2.27 -14.03 -12.30
C ILE A 115 0.98 -14.75 -12.69
N CYS A 116 1.10 -16.01 -13.13
CA CYS A 116 -0.08 -16.83 -13.40
C CYS A 116 -0.80 -17.18 -12.10
N GLU A 117 -2.13 -17.16 -12.12
CA GLU A 117 -2.96 -17.51 -10.96
C GLU A 117 -2.66 -18.92 -10.42
N ASP A 118 -2.35 -19.85 -11.32
CA ASP A 118 -2.06 -21.25 -10.99
C ASP A 118 -0.68 -21.45 -10.35
N ASP A 119 0.22 -20.45 -10.47
CA ASP A 119 1.58 -20.51 -9.93
C ASP A 119 1.67 -20.03 -8.47
N ILE A 120 0.57 -19.50 -7.92
CA ILE A 120 0.55 -18.97 -6.55
C ILE A 120 0.07 -20.08 -5.60
N ASP A 121 0.92 -20.46 -4.66
CA ASP A 121 0.54 -21.42 -3.62
C ASP A 121 -0.57 -20.82 -2.72
N GLU A 122 -1.53 -21.66 -2.33
CA GLU A 122 -2.60 -21.26 -1.42
C GLU A 122 -2.06 -20.75 -0.08
N GLN A 123 -1.01 -21.39 0.46
CA GLN A 123 -0.39 -20.99 1.72
C GLN A 123 0.27 -19.61 1.62
N VAL A 124 0.85 -19.28 0.47
CA VAL A 124 1.40 -17.95 0.21
C VAL A 124 0.29 -16.92 0.20
N PHE A 125 -0.83 -17.23 -0.45
CA PHE A 125 -1.97 -16.34 -0.48
C PHE A 125 -2.61 -16.16 0.90
N GLU A 126 -2.82 -17.23 1.66
CA GLU A 126 -3.37 -17.18 3.01
C GLU A 126 -2.49 -16.36 3.97
N LYS A 127 -1.16 -16.59 3.91
CA LYS A 127 -0.18 -15.80 4.67
C LYS A 127 -0.23 -14.32 4.27
N TRP A 128 -0.30 -14.02 2.98
CA TRP A 128 -0.43 -12.64 2.51
C TRP A 128 -1.73 -12.00 3.00
N MET A 129 -2.86 -12.72 2.96
CA MET A 129 -4.15 -12.24 3.47
C MET A 129 -4.10 -11.93 4.97
N GLU A 130 -3.46 -12.79 5.77
CA GLU A 130 -3.23 -12.55 7.20
C GLU A 130 -2.46 -11.24 7.41
N LYS A 131 -1.33 -11.06 6.72
CA LYS A 131 -0.52 -9.83 6.82
C LYS A 131 -1.26 -8.61 6.31
N PHE A 132 -2.07 -8.76 5.27
CA PHE A 132 -2.89 -7.69 4.73
C PHE A 132 -3.90 -7.20 5.76
N ILE A 133 -4.59 -8.11 6.44
CA ILE A 133 -5.58 -7.75 7.48
C ILE A 133 -4.92 -6.99 8.63
N ILE A 134 -3.76 -7.44 9.11
CA ILE A 134 -3.01 -6.77 10.19
C ILE A 134 -2.71 -5.31 9.81
N VAL A 135 -2.17 -5.08 8.61
CA VAL A 135 -1.81 -3.73 8.14
C VAL A 135 -3.06 -2.90 7.83
N PHE A 136 -4.08 -3.50 7.23
CA PHE A 136 -5.35 -2.85 6.91
C PHE A 136 -6.02 -2.30 8.17
N GLU A 137 -6.20 -3.13 9.20
CA GLU A 137 -6.85 -2.74 10.45
C GLU A 137 -6.08 -1.61 11.15
N TYR A 138 -4.73 -1.71 11.15
CA TYR A 138 -3.87 -0.68 11.70
C TYR A 138 -4.01 0.66 10.96
N LEU A 139 -3.91 0.66 9.63
CA LEU A 139 -3.95 1.90 8.84
C LEU A 139 -5.34 2.54 8.81
N GLU A 140 -6.42 1.76 8.79
CA GLU A 140 -7.78 2.30 8.89
C GLU A 140 -8.04 2.93 10.26
N HIS A 141 -7.49 2.35 11.34
CA HIS A 141 -7.51 3.00 12.65
C HIS A 141 -6.76 4.33 12.62
N LYS A 142 -5.52 4.35 12.10
CA LYS A 142 -4.71 5.57 11.99
C LYS A 142 -5.36 6.65 11.15
N LYS A 143 -6.02 6.28 10.05
CA LYS A 143 -6.77 7.21 9.20
C LYS A 143 -7.89 7.94 9.96
N CYS A 144 -8.49 7.33 10.97
CA CYS A 144 -9.56 7.94 11.76
C CYS A 144 -9.05 8.90 12.86
N GLU A 145 -7.74 8.86 13.18
CA GLU A 145 -7.11 9.75 14.18
C GLU A 145 -6.71 11.12 13.61
N VAL A 146 -6.66 11.24 12.26
CA VAL A 146 -6.19 12.40 11.49
C VAL A 146 -7.37 13.24 11.01
#